data_AF-A0A1D9Q9Z3-F1
#
_entry.id   AF-A0A1D9Q9Z3-F1
#
_cell.length_a   1.000
_cell.length_b   1.000
_cell.length_c   1.000
_cell.angle_alpha   90.00
_cell.angle_beta   90.00
_cell.angle_gamma   90.00
#
_symmetry.space_group_name_H-M   'P 1'
#
loop_
_entity.id
_entity.type
_entity.pdbx_description
1 polymer ?
#
loop_
_entity_poly.entity_id
_entity_poly.type
_entity_poly.pdbx_seq_one_letter_code
_entity_poly.pdbx_strand_id
1 'polypeptide(L)'
;MPPPFLQTLPREIRDSIYTYILGSPDGVITFLPWSIEVAQSLSILRTCKQIHRECKDVIWEHKGLSLRESTQLEYKLEKIYSMFGETARWHILIQLEVMDWDELGWICRSLASTAGSLQNLHGITIKANKERPQTVEEFEDILDLRENGEIVDGRLYQEYPGIPSADKEPRTWMINTSWPRLSPWAKRKWLAEMLIDTADTRNLLYVIHNEFGGRLYVDGVLCLKEGKQTVEEFKLDPRDGEIKIIPGRRIKKC
;
A
#
# COMPACT_ATOMS: atom_id res chain seq x y z
N MET A 1 2.32 47.73 -15.47
CA MET A 1 1.25 46.74 -15.18
C MET A 1 1.23 46.52 -13.68
N PRO A 2 0.06 46.52 -13.03
CA PRO A 2 -0.01 46.20 -11.60
C PRO A 2 0.50 44.78 -11.37
N PRO A 3 1.24 44.52 -10.27
CA PRO A 3 1.66 43.17 -9.94
C PRO A 3 0.43 42.29 -9.72
N PRO A 4 0.49 41.00 -10.09
CA PRO A 4 -0.60 40.07 -9.82
C PRO A 4 -0.89 40.02 -8.32
N PHE A 5 -2.18 39.98 -7.95
CA PHE A 5 -2.69 40.09 -6.58
C PHE A 5 -1.96 39.24 -5.53
N LEU A 6 -1.47 38.05 -5.89
CA LEU A 6 -0.72 37.21 -4.95
C LEU A 6 0.69 37.75 -4.64
N GLN A 7 1.31 38.47 -5.57
CA GLN A 7 2.63 39.07 -5.37
C GLN A 7 2.57 40.33 -4.48
N THR A 8 1.38 40.88 -4.23
CA THR A 8 1.22 41.96 -3.26
C THR A 8 1.18 41.47 -1.81
N LEU A 9 1.00 40.18 -1.59
CA LEU A 9 1.07 39.55 -0.27
C LEU A 9 2.51 39.09 0.02
N PRO A 10 3.05 39.24 1.24
CA PRO A 10 4.30 38.61 1.64
C PRO A 10 4.23 37.07 1.56
N ARG A 11 5.38 36.43 1.40
CA ARG A 11 5.47 34.96 1.25
C ARG A 11 4.90 34.24 2.48
N GLU A 12 5.16 34.76 3.65
CA GLU A 12 4.76 34.22 4.95
C GLU A 12 3.23 34.18 5.10
N ILE A 13 2.55 35.23 4.60
CA ILE A 13 1.09 35.29 4.59
C ILE A 13 0.52 34.29 3.59
N ARG A 14 1.14 34.15 2.42
CA ARG A 14 0.73 33.14 1.43
C ARG A 14 0.91 31.73 1.97
N ASP A 15 2.03 31.44 2.64
CA ASP A 15 2.31 30.14 3.25
C ASP A 15 1.32 29.83 4.37
N SER A 16 0.91 30.83 5.15
CA SER A 16 -0.16 30.67 6.15
C SER A 16 -1.52 30.35 5.50
N ILE A 17 -1.85 31.00 4.39
CA ILE A 17 -3.07 30.72 3.61
C ILE A 17 -3.01 29.31 3.02
N TYR A 18 -1.86 28.92 2.45
CA TYR A 18 -1.66 27.57 1.90
C TYR A 18 -1.75 26.52 2.99
N THR A 19 -1.09 26.73 4.13
CA THR A 19 -1.16 25.83 5.28
C THR A 19 -2.56 25.73 5.84
N TYR A 20 -3.37 26.79 5.80
CA TYR A 20 -4.77 26.74 6.23
C TYR A 20 -5.66 25.98 5.23
N ILE A 21 -5.51 26.23 3.93
CA ILE A 21 -6.29 25.56 2.88
C ILE A 21 -5.89 24.09 2.76
N LEU A 22 -4.60 23.82 2.89
CA LEU A 22 -4.03 22.48 2.82
C LEU A 22 -4.19 21.78 4.16
N GLY A 23 -4.14 22.43 5.31
CA GLY A 23 -4.37 21.81 6.60
C GLY A 23 -5.81 21.33 6.73
N SER A 24 -6.04 20.03 6.52
CA SER A 24 -7.29 19.41 6.98
C SER A 24 -7.25 19.44 8.52
N PRO A 25 -8.37 19.67 9.23
CA PRO A 25 -8.41 19.54 10.68
C PRO A 25 -7.88 18.18 11.19
N ASP A 26 -7.91 17.17 10.32
CA ASP A 26 -7.44 15.82 10.64
C ASP A 26 -5.96 15.59 10.27
N GLY A 27 -5.28 16.55 9.62
CA GLY A 27 -3.85 16.47 9.28
C GLY A 27 -3.48 15.42 8.22
N VAL A 28 -4.48 14.79 7.57
CA VAL A 28 -4.28 13.64 6.69
C VAL A 28 -4.83 13.90 5.28
N ILE A 29 -4.03 13.71 4.22
CA ILE A 29 -4.57 13.45 2.88
C ILE A 29 -4.88 11.95 2.80
N THR A 30 -6.17 11.58 2.82
CA THR A 30 -6.58 10.22 2.46
C THR A 30 -6.61 10.10 0.94
N PHE A 31 -5.95 9.12 0.32
CA PHE A 31 -5.95 8.86 -1.14
C PHE A 31 -7.31 8.42 -1.73
N LEU A 32 -8.42 8.94 -1.26
CA LEU A 32 -9.66 8.84 -2.01
C LEU A 32 -9.62 9.89 -3.12
N PRO A 33 -9.59 9.51 -4.41
CA PRO A 33 -9.65 10.45 -5.53
C PRO A 33 -10.92 11.33 -5.54
N TRP A 34 -11.83 11.12 -4.58
CA TRP A 34 -13.12 11.77 -4.44
C TRP A 34 -13.40 12.36 -3.04
N SER A 35 -12.44 12.35 -2.10
CA SER A 35 -12.66 13.15 -0.89
C SER A 35 -12.58 14.63 -1.26
N ILE A 36 -13.56 15.41 -0.82
CA ILE A 36 -13.65 16.86 -1.10
C ILE A 36 -12.31 17.54 -0.76
N GLU A 37 -11.65 17.09 0.29
CA GLU A 37 -10.37 17.61 0.78
C GLU A 37 -9.17 17.32 -0.15
N VAL A 38 -9.13 16.14 -0.80
CA VAL A 38 -8.11 15.81 -1.82
C VAL A 38 -8.36 16.62 -3.09
N ALA A 39 -9.61 16.70 -3.53
CA ALA A 39 -9.99 17.50 -4.68
C ALA A 39 -9.65 18.99 -4.45
N GLN A 40 -9.88 19.51 -3.24
CA GLN A 40 -9.50 20.86 -2.83
C GLN A 40 -7.97 21.05 -2.77
N SER A 41 -7.25 20.13 -2.14
CA SER A 41 -5.78 20.20 -2.00
C SER A 41 -5.02 20.06 -3.33
N LEU A 42 -5.54 19.26 -4.26
CA LEU A 42 -4.94 19.11 -5.59
C LEU A 42 -5.46 20.15 -6.59
N SER A 43 -6.66 20.71 -6.40
CA SER A 43 -7.16 21.80 -7.25
C SER A 43 -6.37 23.10 -7.03
N ILE A 44 -5.95 23.41 -5.80
CA ILE A 44 -5.10 24.59 -5.54
C ILE A 44 -3.75 24.48 -6.28
N LEU A 45 -3.15 23.29 -6.38
CA LEU A 45 -1.93 23.06 -7.16
C LEU A 45 -2.09 23.30 -8.67
N ARG A 46 -3.32 23.32 -9.18
CA ARG A 46 -3.63 23.50 -10.60
C ARG A 46 -4.02 24.93 -10.96
N THR A 47 -4.08 25.84 -9.99
CA THR A 47 -4.51 27.23 -10.20
C THR A 47 -3.54 28.04 -11.07
N CYS A 48 -2.26 28.13 -10.69
CA CYS A 48 -1.23 28.81 -11.49
C CYS A 48 0.18 28.29 -11.17
N LYS A 49 1.15 28.62 -12.04
CA LYS A 49 2.56 28.19 -11.88
C LYS A 49 3.19 28.66 -10.58
N GLN A 50 2.80 29.83 -10.08
CA GLN A 50 3.30 30.37 -8.81
C GLN A 50 2.80 29.50 -7.65
N ILE A 51 1.48 29.40 -7.47
CA ILE A 51 0.86 28.58 -6.42
C ILE A 51 1.37 27.13 -6.48
N HIS A 52 1.49 26.55 -7.67
CA HIS A 52 2.03 25.20 -7.82
C HIS A 52 3.43 25.03 -7.22
N ARG A 53 4.36 25.94 -7.55
CA ARG A 53 5.75 25.89 -7.02
C ARG A 53 5.80 26.17 -5.53
N GLU A 54 4.91 27.04 -5.08
CA GLU A 54 4.84 27.57 -3.73
C GLU A 54 4.21 26.58 -2.74
N CYS A 55 3.22 25.79 -3.19
CA CYS A 55 2.46 24.85 -2.37
C CYS A 55 2.94 23.40 -2.46
N LYS A 56 3.66 23.01 -3.51
CA LYS A 56 4.08 21.60 -3.67
C LYS A 56 4.82 21.08 -2.44
N ASP A 57 5.72 21.89 -1.87
CA ASP A 57 6.55 21.48 -0.75
C ASP A 57 5.75 21.56 0.57
N VAL A 58 4.90 22.58 0.72
CA VAL A 58 3.97 22.74 1.87
C VAL A 58 3.01 21.55 1.99
N ILE A 59 2.53 20.99 0.87
CA ILE A 59 1.69 19.78 0.88
C ILE A 59 2.46 18.60 1.47
N TRP A 60 3.71 18.40 1.07
CA TRP A 60 4.52 17.28 1.56
C TRP A 60 4.98 17.49 3.00
N GLU A 61 5.24 18.72 3.42
CA GLU A 61 5.64 19.07 4.79
C GLU A 61 4.50 18.92 5.80
N HIS A 62 3.28 19.33 5.44
CA HIS A 62 2.14 19.34 6.36
C HIS A 62 1.22 18.13 6.22
N LYS A 63 1.29 17.41 5.11
CA LYS A 63 0.40 16.29 4.83
C LYS A 63 1.23 15.10 4.41
N GLY A 64 1.70 14.35 5.40
CA GLY A 64 2.07 12.97 5.16
C GLY A 64 0.88 12.27 4.49
N LEU A 65 1.17 11.42 3.51
CA LEU A 65 0.19 10.48 2.99
C LEU A 65 -0.10 9.50 4.12
N SER A 66 -1.12 9.83 4.92
CA SER A 66 -1.55 8.95 6.00
C SER A 66 -2.75 8.16 5.49
N LEU A 67 -2.58 6.86 5.49
CA LEU A 67 -3.65 5.93 5.27
C LEU A 67 -4.57 6.01 6.50
N ARG A 68 -5.89 5.90 6.28
CA ARG A 68 -6.88 5.89 7.38
C ARG A 68 -6.52 4.81 8.42
N GLU A 69 -6.97 4.99 9.65
CA GLU A 69 -6.82 3.97 10.70
C GLU A 69 -7.47 2.65 10.28
N SER A 70 -8.62 2.71 9.60
CA SER A 70 -9.25 1.58 8.94
C SER A 70 -9.23 1.72 7.42
N THR A 71 -8.79 0.66 6.75
CA THR A 71 -8.63 0.63 5.27
C THR A 71 -9.83 -0.05 4.62
N GLN A 72 -10.21 0.34 3.41
CA GLN A 72 -11.24 -0.41 2.67
C GLN A 72 -10.77 -1.83 2.36
N LEU A 73 -9.46 -2.03 2.17
CA LEU A 73 -8.86 -3.36 2.01
C LEU A 73 -9.08 -4.26 3.24
N GLU A 74 -9.00 -3.72 4.45
CA GLU A 74 -9.32 -4.44 5.68
C GLU A 74 -10.75 -5.03 5.63
N TYR A 75 -11.75 -4.22 5.28
CA TYR A 75 -13.14 -4.70 5.18
C TYR A 75 -13.28 -5.83 4.14
N LYS A 76 -12.55 -5.73 3.02
CA LYS A 76 -12.52 -6.79 2.00
C LYS A 76 -11.92 -8.08 2.55
N LEU A 77 -10.79 -7.98 3.25
CA LEU A 77 -10.12 -9.12 3.89
C LEU A 77 -10.99 -9.77 4.98
N GLU A 78 -11.67 -8.99 5.80
CA GLU A 78 -12.63 -9.49 6.80
C GLU A 78 -13.82 -10.21 6.16
N LYS A 79 -14.34 -9.66 5.06
CA LYS A 79 -15.42 -10.29 4.29
C LYS A 79 -14.97 -11.62 3.69
N ILE A 80 -13.78 -11.65 3.09
CA ILE A 80 -13.14 -12.88 2.58
C ILE A 80 -13.07 -13.92 3.69
N TYR A 81 -12.52 -13.53 4.85
CA TYR A 81 -12.43 -14.43 6.01
C TYR A 81 -13.81 -14.98 6.44
N SER A 82 -14.81 -14.10 6.53
CA SER A 82 -16.18 -14.47 6.93
C SER A 82 -16.85 -15.45 5.96
N MET A 83 -16.51 -15.38 4.66
CA MET A 83 -17.06 -16.29 3.65
C MET A 83 -16.46 -17.70 3.71
N PHE A 84 -15.22 -17.84 4.17
CA PHE A 84 -14.46 -19.09 4.07
C PHE A 84 -14.50 -19.96 5.31
N GLY A 85 -14.90 -19.40 6.46
CA GLY A 85 -15.07 -20.13 7.72
C GLY A 85 -13.77 -20.74 8.25
N GLU A 86 -13.85 -21.37 9.42
CA GLU A 86 -12.68 -21.86 10.16
C GLU A 86 -12.06 -23.15 9.61
N THR A 87 -12.70 -23.85 8.67
CA THR A 87 -12.42 -25.27 8.38
C THR A 87 -11.38 -25.54 7.30
N ALA A 88 -11.05 -24.57 6.45
CA ALA A 88 -10.08 -24.75 5.37
C ALA A 88 -8.78 -24.00 5.61
N ARG A 89 -7.67 -24.55 5.09
CA ARG A 89 -6.38 -23.88 5.05
C ARG A 89 -6.31 -22.99 3.81
N TRP A 90 -6.09 -21.71 4.02
CA TRP A 90 -6.05 -20.72 2.95
C TRP A 90 -4.70 -20.03 2.89
N HIS A 91 -4.31 -19.62 1.70
CA HIS A 91 -3.12 -18.82 1.45
C HIS A 91 -3.54 -17.53 0.76
N ILE A 92 -3.09 -16.37 1.22
CA ILE A 92 -3.38 -15.10 0.55
C ILE A 92 -2.16 -14.72 -0.28
N LEU A 93 -2.33 -14.52 -1.58
CA LEU A 93 -1.32 -13.99 -2.48
C LEU A 93 -1.73 -12.57 -2.88
N ILE A 94 -0.95 -11.57 -2.47
CA ILE A 94 -1.15 -10.17 -2.82
C ILE A 94 -0.10 -9.81 -3.88
N GLN A 95 -0.55 -9.50 -5.09
CA GLN A 95 0.29 -9.01 -6.17
C GLN A 95 0.23 -7.49 -6.20
N LEU A 96 1.37 -6.87 -5.96
CA LEU A 96 1.58 -5.44 -6.02
C LEU A 96 2.25 -5.03 -7.32
N GLU A 97 1.99 -3.79 -7.72
CA GLU A 97 2.73 -3.14 -8.79
C GLU A 97 4.18 -2.82 -8.37
N VAL A 98 4.37 -2.33 -7.14
CA VAL A 98 5.66 -2.01 -6.53
C VAL A 98 5.54 -2.22 -5.02
N MET A 99 6.60 -2.69 -4.37
CA MET A 99 6.74 -2.81 -2.92
C MET A 99 7.49 -1.61 -2.35
N ASP A 100 6.91 -0.42 -2.48
CA ASP A 100 7.39 0.75 -1.78
C ASP A 100 6.80 0.82 -0.37
N TRP A 101 7.26 1.81 0.41
CA TRP A 101 6.83 1.98 1.79
C TRP A 101 5.32 2.23 1.90
N ASP A 102 4.72 2.99 0.96
CA ASP A 102 3.30 3.33 0.99
C ASP A 102 2.42 2.09 0.73
N GLU A 103 2.75 1.30 -0.31
CA GLU A 103 2.03 0.07 -0.63
C GLU A 103 2.17 -0.98 0.48
N LEU A 104 3.38 -1.15 1.02
CA LEU A 104 3.59 -2.05 2.15
C LEU A 104 2.88 -1.55 3.40
N GLY A 105 2.96 -0.26 3.72
CA GLY A 105 2.28 0.36 4.85
C GLY A 105 0.77 0.20 4.80
N TRP A 106 0.18 0.32 3.60
CA TRP A 106 -1.23 0.02 3.34
C TRP A 106 -1.58 -1.41 3.66
N ILE A 107 -0.88 -2.37 3.08
CA ILE A 107 -1.12 -3.79 3.36
C ILE A 107 -0.89 -4.12 4.83
N CYS A 108 0.16 -3.57 5.46
CA CYS A 108 0.46 -3.77 6.88
C CYS A 108 -0.75 -3.42 7.74
N ARG A 109 -1.33 -2.24 7.53
CA ARG A 109 -2.48 -1.77 8.31
C ARG A 109 -3.71 -2.64 8.08
N SER A 110 -3.99 -2.99 6.82
CA SER A 110 -5.12 -3.86 6.47
C SER A 110 -5.00 -5.28 7.04
N LEU A 111 -3.76 -5.78 7.12
CA LEU A 111 -3.47 -7.09 7.66
C LEU A 111 -3.42 -7.11 9.19
N ALA A 112 -2.93 -6.04 9.82
CA ALA A 112 -2.83 -5.95 11.29
C ALA A 112 -4.19 -6.10 11.97
N SER A 113 -5.23 -5.44 11.46
CA SER A 113 -6.57 -5.54 12.03
C SER A 113 -7.19 -6.94 11.85
N THR A 114 -6.82 -7.65 10.79
CA THR A 114 -7.29 -9.01 10.52
C THR A 114 -6.43 -10.10 11.17
N ALA A 115 -5.27 -9.76 11.73
CA ALA A 115 -4.32 -10.73 12.31
C ALA A 115 -4.94 -11.59 13.43
N GLY A 116 -5.90 -11.04 14.20
CA GLY A 116 -6.62 -11.78 15.23
C GLY A 116 -7.54 -12.89 14.68
N SER A 117 -8.10 -12.67 13.49
CA SER A 117 -9.03 -13.57 12.80
C SER A 117 -8.29 -14.62 11.96
N LEU A 118 -7.09 -14.33 11.48
CA LEU A 118 -6.32 -15.17 10.55
C LEU A 118 -5.60 -16.37 11.19
N GLN A 119 -6.15 -16.98 12.25
CA GLN A 119 -5.49 -18.07 13.00
C GLN A 119 -5.31 -19.36 12.19
N ASN A 120 -6.16 -19.58 11.18
CA ASN A 120 -6.12 -20.76 10.30
C ASN A 120 -5.46 -20.48 8.95
N LEU A 121 -4.85 -19.30 8.79
CA LEU A 121 -4.16 -18.92 7.58
C LEU A 121 -2.84 -19.71 7.45
N HIS A 122 -2.66 -20.37 6.31
CA HIS A 122 -1.43 -21.09 6.01
C HIS A 122 -0.25 -20.14 5.77
N GLY A 123 -0.51 -19.00 5.13
CA GLY A 123 0.47 -17.95 4.94
C GLY A 123 -0.07 -16.80 4.10
N ILE A 124 0.71 -15.73 4.05
CA ILE A 124 0.50 -14.57 3.19
C ILE A 124 1.75 -14.44 2.34
N THR A 125 1.60 -14.25 1.04
CA THR A 125 2.70 -13.90 0.15
C THR A 125 2.38 -12.56 -0.51
N ILE A 126 3.28 -11.60 -0.40
CA ILE A 126 3.21 -10.30 -1.05
C ILE A 126 4.32 -10.31 -2.11
N LYS A 127 3.98 -10.03 -3.37
CA LYS A 127 4.95 -10.01 -4.47
C LYS A 127 4.84 -8.73 -5.28
N ALA A 128 5.96 -8.23 -5.76
CA ALA A 128 6.00 -7.28 -6.87
C ALA A 128 6.63 -8.00 -8.08
N ASN A 129 6.01 -7.92 -9.25
CA ASN A 129 6.46 -8.65 -10.46
C ASN A 129 6.42 -7.73 -11.69
N LYS A 130 7.21 -6.65 -11.72
CA LYS A 130 7.11 -5.67 -12.82
C LYS A 130 8.30 -5.50 -13.73
N GLU A 131 9.48 -6.03 -13.41
CA GLU A 131 10.64 -5.91 -14.31
C GLU A 131 11.03 -7.21 -15.04
N ARG A 132 10.48 -8.37 -14.66
CA ARG A 132 10.67 -9.61 -15.40
C ARG A 132 9.71 -9.74 -16.60
N PRO A 133 10.07 -10.53 -17.63
CA PRO A 133 9.12 -10.95 -18.66
C PRO A 133 7.89 -11.58 -18.02
N GLN A 134 6.72 -11.04 -18.35
CA GLN A 134 5.44 -11.52 -17.85
C GLN A 134 4.92 -12.65 -18.73
N THR A 135 4.23 -13.60 -18.13
CA THR A 135 3.49 -14.61 -18.90
C THR A 135 2.28 -13.97 -19.59
N VAL A 136 1.70 -14.67 -20.56
CA VAL A 136 0.47 -14.21 -21.22
C VAL A 136 -0.67 -14.08 -20.21
N GLU A 137 -0.78 -15.04 -19.29
CA GLU A 137 -1.76 -15.03 -18.19
C GLU A 137 -1.58 -13.80 -17.29
N GLU A 138 -0.36 -13.50 -16.87
CA GLU A 138 -0.08 -12.30 -16.05
C GLU A 138 -0.43 -11.00 -16.77
N PHE A 139 -0.25 -10.97 -18.10
CA PHE A 139 -0.63 -9.81 -18.89
C PHE A 139 -2.14 -9.67 -19.03
N GLU A 140 -2.86 -10.77 -19.22
CA GLU A 140 -4.33 -10.80 -19.25
C GLU A 140 -4.92 -10.36 -17.91
N ASP A 141 -4.37 -10.83 -16.78
CA ASP A 141 -4.78 -10.42 -15.44
C ASP A 141 -4.60 -8.90 -15.22
N ILE A 142 -3.50 -8.32 -15.74
CA ILE A 142 -3.25 -6.87 -15.65
C ILE A 142 -4.24 -6.08 -16.52
N LEU A 143 -4.60 -6.60 -17.70
CA LEU A 143 -5.60 -5.97 -18.56
C LEU A 143 -6.98 -6.02 -17.90
N ASP A 144 -7.37 -7.17 -17.38
CA ASP A 144 -8.62 -7.37 -16.67
C ASP A 144 -8.73 -6.43 -15.46
N LEU A 145 -7.68 -6.34 -14.64
CA LEU A 145 -7.60 -5.39 -13.51
C LEU A 145 -7.79 -3.94 -13.94
N ARG A 146 -7.32 -3.55 -15.13
CA ARG A 146 -7.46 -2.17 -15.64
C ARG A 146 -8.82 -1.85 -16.23
N GLU A 147 -9.55 -2.87 -16.67
CA GLU A 147 -10.88 -2.76 -17.26
C GLU A 147 -11.97 -2.91 -16.20
N ASN A 148 -11.81 -3.88 -15.30
CA ASN A 148 -12.84 -4.36 -14.37
C ASN A 148 -12.49 -4.12 -12.89
N GLY A 149 -11.25 -3.74 -12.57
CA GLY A 149 -10.82 -3.49 -11.20
C GLY A 149 -11.60 -2.36 -10.52
N GLU A 150 -11.94 -2.57 -9.25
CA GLU A 150 -12.56 -1.55 -8.41
C GLU A 150 -11.50 -0.65 -7.77
N ILE A 151 -11.89 0.55 -7.34
CA ILE A 151 -10.98 1.46 -6.63
C ILE A 151 -11.13 1.24 -5.12
N VAL A 152 -10.07 0.76 -4.47
CA VAL A 152 -9.98 0.52 -3.02
C VAL A 152 -8.81 1.32 -2.47
N ASP A 153 -9.07 2.25 -1.55
CA ASP A 153 -8.04 3.13 -0.94
C ASP A 153 -7.14 3.86 -1.96
N GLY A 154 -7.69 4.18 -3.14
CA GLY A 154 -6.99 4.84 -4.23
C GLY A 154 -6.19 3.90 -5.15
N ARG A 155 -6.20 2.59 -4.91
CA ARG A 155 -5.59 1.55 -5.75
C ARG A 155 -6.66 0.86 -6.59
N LEU A 156 -6.28 0.37 -7.77
CA LEU A 156 -7.07 -0.65 -8.45
C LEU A 156 -6.93 -1.94 -7.65
N TYR A 157 -8.04 -2.64 -7.45
CA TYR A 157 -8.15 -3.86 -6.68
C TYR A 157 -9.03 -4.84 -7.44
N GLN A 158 -8.59 -6.09 -7.50
CA GLN A 158 -9.41 -7.21 -7.94
C GLN A 158 -9.01 -8.47 -7.20
N GLU A 159 -10.01 -9.25 -6.82
CA GLU A 159 -9.83 -10.52 -6.13
C GLU A 159 -10.21 -11.68 -7.03
N TYR A 160 -9.40 -12.73 -7.00
CA TYR A 160 -9.62 -13.96 -7.74
C TYR A 160 -9.63 -15.13 -6.74
N PRO A 161 -10.75 -15.86 -6.63
CA PRO A 161 -10.77 -17.13 -5.92
C PRO A 161 -9.82 -18.09 -6.65
N GLY A 162 -8.75 -18.53 -6.00
CA GLY A 162 -7.89 -19.54 -6.60
C GLY A 162 -8.65 -20.85 -6.80
N ILE A 163 -8.40 -21.48 -7.93
CA ILE A 163 -8.91 -22.81 -8.23
C ILE A 163 -8.27 -23.77 -7.22
N PRO A 164 -9.05 -24.62 -6.52
CA PRO A 164 -8.46 -25.63 -5.66
C PRO A 164 -7.58 -26.56 -6.49
N SER A 165 -6.26 -26.38 -6.38
CA SER A 165 -5.28 -27.40 -6.75
C SER A 165 -5.50 -28.61 -5.85
N ALA A 166 -5.21 -29.81 -6.37
CA ALA A 166 -5.54 -31.12 -5.76
C ALA A 166 -5.48 -31.15 -4.22
N ASP A 167 -6.38 -31.94 -3.60
CA ASP A 167 -6.78 -32.11 -2.17
C ASP A 167 -5.78 -31.84 -1.01
N LYS A 168 -4.50 -31.58 -1.28
CA LYS A 168 -3.45 -31.33 -0.30
C LYS A 168 -2.93 -29.88 -0.26
N GLU A 169 -3.17 -29.06 -1.28
CA GLU A 169 -2.68 -27.67 -1.28
C GLU A 169 -3.69 -26.70 -0.65
N PRO A 170 -3.22 -25.72 0.15
CA PRO A 170 -4.10 -24.69 0.69
C PRO A 170 -4.73 -23.91 -0.47
N ARG A 171 -6.02 -23.62 -0.35
CA ARG A 171 -6.71 -22.79 -1.35
C ARG A 171 -6.08 -21.41 -1.36
N THR A 172 -5.58 -20.99 -2.51
CA THR A 172 -4.95 -19.68 -2.65
C THR A 172 -6.00 -18.65 -3.02
N TRP A 173 -6.01 -17.51 -2.34
CA TRP A 173 -6.81 -16.35 -2.68
C TRP A 173 -5.89 -15.29 -3.24
N MET A 174 -6.09 -14.92 -4.51
CA MET A 174 -5.23 -13.96 -5.18
C MET A 174 -5.88 -12.58 -5.15
N ILE A 175 -5.12 -11.58 -4.73
CA ILE A 175 -5.50 -10.18 -4.70
C ILE A 175 -4.52 -9.45 -5.60
N ASN A 176 -5.02 -8.92 -6.71
CA ASN A 176 -4.21 -8.12 -7.61
C ASN A 176 -4.49 -6.65 -7.33
N THR A 177 -3.43 -5.89 -7.10
CA THR A 177 -3.50 -4.44 -6.93
C THR A 177 -2.64 -3.75 -7.96
N SER A 178 -3.07 -2.56 -8.35
CA SER A 178 -2.23 -1.69 -9.17
C SER A 178 -2.51 -0.23 -8.85
N TRP A 179 -1.60 0.62 -9.29
CA TRP A 179 -1.85 2.04 -9.24
C TRP A 179 -3.03 2.42 -10.15
N PRO A 180 -3.76 3.49 -9.82
CA PRO A 180 -4.73 4.07 -10.73
C PRO A 180 -4.00 4.55 -12.00
N ARG A 181 -4.76 4.90 -13.04
CA ARG A 181 -4.22 5.32 -14.35
C ARG A 181 -3.29 6.53 -14.23
N LEU A 182 -2.02 6.27 -13.93
CA LEU A 182 -0.92 7.22 -13.88
C LEU A 182 -0.22 7.22 -15.24
N SER A 183 0.21 8.39 -15.68
CA SER A 183 1.05 8.46 -16.89
C SER A 183 2.37 7.72 -16.63
N PRO A 184 2.95 7.06 -17.65
CA PRO A 184 4.24 6.38 -17.49
C PRO A 184 5.34 7.29 -16.94
N TRP A 185 5.31 8.58 -17.30
CA TRP A 185 6.23 9.59 -16.79
C TRP A 185 6.01 9.89 -15.30
N ALA A 186 4.76 10.09 -14.86
CA ALA A 186 4.46 10.34 -13.45
C ALA A 186 4.87 9.14 -12.59
N LYS A 187 4.61 7.92 -13.08
CA LYS A 187 5.04 6.69 -12.42
C LYS A 187 6.57 6.60 -12.29
N ARG A 188 7.32 6.84 -13.37
CA ARG A 188 8.79 6.84 -13.33
C ARG A 188 9.35 7.89 -12.38
N LYS A 189 8.76 9.08 -12.38
CA LYS A 189 9.16 10.18 -11.49
C LYS A 189 8.91 9.81 -10.03
N TRP A 190 7.73 9.29 -9.69
CA TRP A 190 7.42 8.80 -8.36
C TRP A 190 8.41 7.73 -7.89
N LEU A 191 8.69 6.74 -8.73
CA LEU A 191 9.66 5.69 -8.40
C LEU A 191 11.07 6.24 -8.20
N ALA A 192 11.47 7.24 -8.97
CA ALA A 192 12.78 7.87 -8.80
C ALA A 192 12.88 8.68 -7.50
N GLU A 193 11.76 9.28 -7.04
CA GLU A 193 11.73 10.13 -5.84
C GLU A 193 11.49 9.33 -4.55
N MET A 194 10.64 8.29 -4.57
CA MET A 194 10.23 7.53 -3.38
C MET A 194 11.09 6.30 -3.08
N LEU A 195 11.78 5.73 -4.08
CA LEU A 195 12.69 4.59 -3.85
C LEU A 195 14.06 5.01 -3.30
N ILE A 196 14.24 6.28 -2.94
CA ILE A 196 15.51 6.82 -2.44
C ILE A 196 15.79 6.37 -1.01
N ASP A 197 14.75 6.13 -0.19
CA ASP A 197 14.92 5.74 1.21
C ASP A 197 14.36 4.34 1.50
N THR A 198 15.21 3.32 1.40
CA THR A 198 14.85 1.93 1.70
C THR A 198 14.89 1.62 3.20
N ALA A 199 15.34 2.55 4.05
CA ALA A 199 15.54 2.29 5.49
C ALA A 199 14.21 2.04 6.22
N ASP A 200 13.12 2.69 5.79
CA ASP A 200 11.82 2.60 6.45
C ASP A 200 11.07 1.28 6.20
N THR A 201 11.36 0.59 5.09
CA THR A 201 10.70 -0.68 4.75
C THR A 201 11.02 -1.78 5.77
N ARG A 202 12.20 -1.74 6.38
CA ARG A 202 12.60 -2.72 7.41
C ARG A 202 11.69 -2.62 8.64
N ASN A 203 11.38 -1.41 9.09
CA ASN A 203 10.52 -1.19 10.25
C ASN A 203 9.11 -1.73 10.00
N LEU A 204 8.57 -1.54 8.79
CA LEU A 204 7.28 -2.11 8.41
C LEU A 204 7.28 -3.64 8.50
N LEU A 205 8.31 -4.31 7.99
CA LEU A 205 8.41 -5.77 8.06
C LEU A 205 8.45 -6.28 9.50
N TYR A 206 9.11 -5.56 10.41
CA TYR A 206 9.07 -5.86 11.84
C TYR A 206 7.67 -5.71 12.43
N VAL A 207 6.95 -4.65 12.07
CA VAL A 207 5.56 -4.43 12.50
C VAL A 207 4.68 -5.59 12.01
N ILE A 208 4.75 -5.95 10.73
CA ILE A 208 4.01 -7.11 10.19
C ILE A 208 4.34 -8.39 10.96
N HIS A 209 5.63 -8.67 11.15
CA HIS A 209 6.07 -9.88 11.83
C HIS A 209 5.58 -9.94 13.28
N ASN A 210 5.52 -8.80 13.99
CA ASN A 210 5.00 -8.75 15.35
C ASN A 210 3.48 -9.00 15.38
N GLU A 211 2.74 -8.55 14.37
CA GLU A 211 1.30 -8.81 14.27
C GLU A 211 1.00 -10.29 14.00
N PHE A 212 1.68 -10.93 13.04
CA PHE A 212 1.39 -12.32 12.68
C PHE A 212 2.18 -13.37 13.47
N GLY A 213 3.31 -12.98 14.04
CA GLY A 213 4.29 -13.90 14.61
C GLY A 213 4.82 -14.91 13.58
N GLY A 214 5.36 -16.03 14.07
CA GLY A 214 5.76 -17.14 13.22
C GLY A 214 7.07 -16.88 12.47
N ARG A 215 7.04 -16.94 11.13
CA ARG A 215 8.22 -16.81 10.26
C ARG A 215 7.96 -15.83 9.11
N LEU A 216 8.90 -14.92 8.87
CA LEU A 216 8.88 -13.99 7.74
C LEU A 216 10.11 -14.25 6.87
N TYR A 217 9.86 -14.47 5.58
CA TYR A 217 10.85 -14.66 4.55
C TYR A 217 10.83 -13.46 3.60
N VAL A 218 11.99 -13.01 3.16
CA VAL A 218 12.17 -12.02 2.09
C VAL A 218 13.02 -12.66 1.01
N ASP A 219 12.53 -12.72 -0.22
CA ASP A 219 13.20 -13.33 -1.37
C ASP A 219 13.69 -14.76 -1.08
N GLY A 220 12.88 -15.53 -0.35
CA GLY A 220 13.18 -16.90 0.08
C GLY A 220 14.12 -17.02 1.30
N VAL A 221 14.70 -15.92 1.78
CA VAL A 221 15.59 -15.89 2.95
C VAL A 221 14.78 -15.67 4.23
N LEU A 222 14.94 -16.55 5.22
CA LEU A 222 14.29 -16.39 6.53
C LEU A 222 14.90 -15.20 7.29
N CYS A 223 14.16 -14.11 7.39
CA CYS A 223 14.64 -12.88 8.01
C CYS A 223 14.24 -12.77 9.48
N LEU A 224 12.99 -13.12 9.80
CA LEU A 224 12.44 -13.05 11.16
C LEU A 224 11.82 -14.39 11.55
N LYS A 225 12.10 -14.83 12.77
CA LYS A 225 11.51 -16.03 13.37
C LYS A 225 11.18 -15.76 14.83
N GLU A 226 9.92 -15.93 15.21
CA GLU A 226 9.47 -15.82 16.61
C GLU A 226 9.87 -14.49 17.28
N GLY A 227 9.94 -13.41 16.51
CA GLY A 227 10.28 -12.07 16.99
C GLY A 227 11.78 -11.79 17.02
N LYS A 228 12.61 -12.74 16.59
CA LYS A 228 14.07 -12.59 16.51
C LYS A 228 14.52 -12.45 15.06
N GLN A 229 15.42 -11.49 14.84
CA GLN A 229 16.15 -11.35 13.60
C GLN A 229 17.12 -12.50 13.43
N THR A 230 17.03 -13.19 12.29
CA THR A 230 17.91 -14.31 11.95
C THR A 230 19.05 -13.87 11.02
N VAL A 231 18.85 -12.80 10.26
CA VAL A 231 19.83 -12.26 9.30
C VAL A 231 20.01 -10.76 9.57
N GLU A 232 21.25 -10.30 9.77
CA GLU A 232 21.57 -8.91 10.10
C GLU A 232 21.15 -7.92 8.99
N GLU A 233 21.28 -8.31 7.73
CA GLU A 233 20.89 -7.50 6.58
C GLU A 233 20.18 -8.33 5.52
N PHE A 234 19.03 -7.85 5.08
CA PHE A 234 18.36 -8.30 3.88
C PHE A 234 17.93 -7.08 3.09
N LYS A 235 17.95 -7.20 1.76
CA LYS A 235 17.61 -6.13 0.83
C LYS A 235 16.40 -6.59 0.02
N LEU A 236 15.25 -5.99 0.30
CA LEU A 236 14.05 -6.21 -0.50
C LEU A 236 14.18 -5.38 -1.80
N ASP A 237 14.01 -6.03 -2.94
CA ASP A 237 13.83 -5.30 -4.20
C ASP A 237 12.38 -4.79 -4.28
N PRO A 238 12.14 -3.47 -4.32
CA PRO A 238 10.79 -2.94 -4.42
C PRO A 238 10.10 -3.27 -5.76
N ARG A 239 10.82 -3.73 -6.79
CA ARG A 239 10.27 -3.96 -8.14
C ARG A 239 10.05 -5.43 -8.48
N ASP A 240 10.81 -6.32 -7.84
CA ASP A 240 10.80 -7.77 -8.13
C ASP A 240 10.90 -8.65 -6.88
N GLY A 241 10.64 -8.09 -5.70
CA GLY A 241 10.77 -8.83 -4.44
C GLY A 241 9.59 -9.77 -4.15
N GLU A 242 9.79 -10.58 -3.13
CA GLU A 242 8.78 -11.40 -2.49
C GLU A 242 8.89 -11.33 -0.96
N ILE A 243 7.78 -11.08 -0.27
CA ILE A 243 7.66 -11.22 1.18
C ILE A 243 6.70 -12.37 1.46
N LYS A 244 7.13 -13.34 2.25
CA LYS A 244 6.29 -14.48 2.65
C LYS A 244 6.19 -14.59 4.15
N ILE A 245 4.98 -14.53 4.66
CA ILE A 245 4.65 -14.59 6.08
C ILE A 245 3.96 -15.92 6.34
N ILE A 246 4.50 -16.69 7.29
CA ILE A 246 3.89 -17.91 7.80
C ILE A 246 3.51 -17.60 9.26
N PRO A 247 2.22 -17.31 9.53
CA PRO A 247 1.76 -16.94 10.86
C PRO A 247 2.11 -17.99 11.90
N GLY A 248 2.46 -17.53 13.10
CA GLY A 248 2.60 -18.42 14.25
C GLY A 248 1.21 -18.82 14.74
N ARG A 249 1.01 -20.08 15.13
CA ARG A 249 -0.20 -20.46 15.86
C ARG A 249 -0.20 -19.72 17.20
N ARG A 250 -0.97 -18.63 17.31
CA ARG A 250 -1.24 -18.00 18.60
C ARG A 250 -2.06 -19.00 19.42
N ILE A 251 -1.42 -19.65 20.38
CA ILE A 251 -2.13 -20.38 21.43
C ILE A 251 -2.94 -19.31 22.17
N LYS A 252 -4.27 -19.33 22.05
CA LYS A 252 -5.13 -18.51 22.91
C LYS A 252 -4.67 -18.79 24.35
N LYS A 253 -4.11 -17.78 25.03
CA LYS A 253 -4.04 -17.82 26.49
C LYS A 253 -5.49 -17.78 26.95
N CYS A 254 -6.00 -18.94 27.37
CA CYS A 254 -7.24 -19.05 28.13
C CYS A 254 -7.13 -18.25 29.42
#